data_AF-A0A7W4LL37-F1
#
_entry.id   AF-A0A7W4LL37-F1
#
_cell.length_a   1.000
_cell.length_b   1.000
_cell.length_c   1.000
_cell.angle_alpha   90.00
_cell.angle_beta   90.00
_cell.angle_gamma   90.00
#
_symmetry.space_group_name_H-M   'P 1'
#
loop_
_entity.id
_entity.type
_entity.pdbx_description
1 polymer ?
#
loop_
_entity_poly.entity_id
_entity_poly.type
_entity_poly.pdbx_seq_one_letter_code
_entity_poly.pdbx_strand_id
1 'polypeptide(L)'
;MMRANCLALILCSSLTACAASSDKSADSGNWWSFGGKEKVAAPAAVPKIDKKLTTAWLDEYEPQLREALKGSKMELERRQNVLVVTAPVDASFNADRPSMLLPAALGPFSRVAKILEKDRLTGVLILGHADSSGQVEANRKLSEDRAKAVASIFRLSGLNRDRLMLKGVGSDMPRAANDSSDGRKLNRRVELVLTPQETLVALLAQYNQPVVAKTSIEQIKPAKVD
;
A
#
# COMPACT_ATOMS: atom_id res chain seq x y z
N MET A 1 -37.08 28.47 63.20
CA MET A 1 -36.14 29.60 63.01
C MET A 1 -35.87 29.71 61.50
N MET A 2 -36.68 30.45 60.74
CA MET A 2 -36.49 31.85 60.26
C MET A 2 -35.33 31.99 59.24
N ARG A 3 -35.64 32.05 57.92
CA ARG A 3 -35.77 33.24 57.00
C ARG A 3 -34.39 33.79 56.57
N ALA A 4 -34.06 34.17 55.34
CA ALA A 4 -34.75 34.85 54.21
C ALA A 4 -33.97 34.55 52.89
N ASN A 5 -34.54 34.41 51.68
CA ASN A 5 -35.34 35.32 50.83
C ASN A 5 -34.54 36.50 50.23
N CYS A 6 -34.25 36.50 48.92
CA CYS A 6 -34.59 37.63 48.03
C CYS A 6 -34.47 37.30 46.53
N LEU A 7 -35.48 37.76 45.80
CA LEU A 7 -35.82 37.63 44.38
C LEU A 7 -35.32 38.86 43.58
N ALA A 8 -35.11 38.72 42.27
CA ALA A 8 -35.49 39.69 41.21
C ALA A 8 -35.14 39.13 39.82
N LEU A 9 -36.05 38.42 39.15
CA LEU A 9 -36.79 38.82 37.93
C LEU A 9 -36.36 40.12 37.21
N ILE A 10 -36.29 40.08 35.87
CA ILE A 10 -37.26 40.72 34.95
C ILE A 10 -37.02 40.24 33.50
N LEU A 11 -38.06 39.62 32.92
CA LEU A 11 -38.27 39.43 31.49
C LEU A 11 -38.77 40.75 30.86
N CYS A 12 -38.37 41.06 29.62
CA CYS A 12 -39.29 41.73 28.70
C CYS A 12 -38.93 41.43 27.23
N SER A 13 -39.94 40.98 26.51
CA SER A 13 -39.93 40.54 25.11
C SER A 13 -40.51 41.64 24.21
N SER A 14 -40.01 41.78 22.99
CA SER A 14 -40.74 42.31 21.82
C SER A 14 -40.14 41.65 20.57
N LEU A 15 -40.91 40.81 19.85
CA LEU A 15 -41.76 41.11 18.67
C LEU A 15 -40.96 41.78 17.51
N THR A 16 -41.06 41.47 16.22
CA THR A 16 -41.79 40.49 15.37
C THR A 16 -41.36 40.77 13.91
N ALA A 17 -41.16 39.71 13.09
CA ALA A 17 -41.30 39.62 11.60
C ALA A 17 -40.42 40.53 10.70
N CYS A 18 -40.14 40.27 9.40
CA CYS A 18 -40.50 39.23 8.43
C CYS A 18 -39.53 39.26 7.22
N ALA A 19 -39.34 38.10 6.59
CA ALA A 19 -39.33 37.85 5.13
C ALA A 19 -38.21 38.32 4.15
N ALA A 20 -37.74 37.30 3.40
CA ALA A 20 -37.61 37.19 1.93
C ALA A 20 -36.53 37.98 1.12
N SER A 21 -35.58 37.18 0.62
CA SER A 21 -35.16 36.99 -0.78
C SER A 21 -34.46 38.09 -1.61
N SER A 22 -33.32 37.67 -2.19
CA SER A 22 -32.65 38.14 -3.44
C SER A 22 -32.21 39.61 -3.49
N ASP A 23 -31.02 40.00 -3.94
CA ASP A 23 -30.23 39.47 -5.05
C ASP A 23 -28.81 40.08 -5.01
N LYS A 24 -27.85 39.32 -5.58
CA LYS A 24 -26.67 39.75 -6.37
C LYS A 24 -25.38 40.32 -5.74
N SER A 25 -24.34 39.50 -5.98
CA SER A 25 -23.07 39.82 -6.67
C SER A 25 -21.91 40.46 -5.89
N ALA A 26 -20.84 39.69 -5.74
CA ALA A 26 -19.42 40.06 -5.90
C ALA A 26 -18.60 38.77 -5.65
N ASP A 27 -18.08 38.10 -6.67
CA ASP A 27 -16.75 38.30 -7.25
C ASP A 27 -15.58 38.33 -6.25
N SER A 28 -14.70 37.35 -6.47
CA SER A 28 -13.30 37.16 -6.07
C SER A 28 -12.78 37.69 -4.73
N GLY A 29 -12.27 36.76 -3.91
CA GLY A 29 -11.16 37.05 -3.01
C GLY A 29 -11.16 36.27 -1.70
N ASN A 30 -10.13 35.44 -1.54
CA ASN A 30 -9.56 35.02 -0.26
C ASN A 30 -10.46 34.33 0.78
N TRP A 31 -10.47 33.00 0.68
CA TRP A 31 -11.00 32.05 1.65
C TRP A 31 -9.88 31.00 1.81
N TRP A 32 -8.97 31.05 2.78
CA TRP A 32 -9.18 31.21 4.21
C TRP A 32 -7.94 31.80 4.91
N SER A 33 -8.19 32.59 5.95
CA SER A 33 -7.27 32.80 7.07
C SER A 33 -7.87 32.09 8.28
N PHE A 34 -7.26 30.98 8.70
CA PHE A 34 -7.42 30.47 10.07
C PHE A 34 -6.04 30.14 10.62
N GLY A 35 -5.65 30.96 11.59
CA GLY A 35 -4.41 30.84 12.34
C GLY A 35 -4.44 29.62 13.24
N GLY A 36 -3.49 28.73 13.00
CA GLY A 36 -2.98 27.73 13.92
C GLY A 36 -1.63 27.31 13.37
N LYS A 37 -0.53 27.66 14.04
CA LYS A 37 0.81 27.22 13.66
C LYS A 37 0.97 25.73 14.00
N GLU A 38 0.29 24.85 13.27
CA GLU A 38 0.78 23.49 13.12
C GLU A 38 1.87 23.52 12.06
N LYS A 39 3.11 23.24 12.49
CA LYS A 39 4.19 22.93 11.57
C LYS A 39 3.73 21.73 10.75
N VAL A 40 3.27 21.97 9.53
CA VAL A 40 3.20 20.93 8.51
C VAL A 40 4.62 20.40 8.40
N ALA A 41 4.85 19.21 8.96
CA ALA A 41 6.13 18.55 8.88
C ALA A 41 6.48 18.44 7.40
N ALA A 42 7.61 19.04 7.01
CA ALA A 42 8.15 18.88 5.67
C ALA A 42 8.21 17.37 5.34
N PRO A 43 7.92 16.96 4.09
CA PRO A 43 8.03 15.56 3.71
C PRO A 43 9.43 15.08 4.07
N ALA A 44 9.51 14.05 4.92
CA ALA A 44 10.77 13.47 5.34
C ALA A 44 11.62 13.19 4.10
N ALA A 45 12.83 13.77 4.06
CA ALA A 45 13.76 13.53 2.96
C ALA A 45 13.92 12.02 2.78
N VAL A 46 13.63 11.53 1.56
CA VAL A 46 13.75 10.11 1.24
C VAL A 46 15.18 9.66 1.61
N PRO A 47 15.36 8.72 2.54
CA PRO A 47 16.69 8.34 3.00
C PRO A 47 17.53 7.81 1.83
N LYS A 48 18.80 8.21 1.77
CA LYS A 48 19.74 7.72 0.76
C LYS A 48 20.01 6.25 1.04
N ILE A 49 19.72 5.38 0.08
CA ILE A 49 19.92 3.93 0.20
C ILE A 49 21.43 3.62 0.19
N ASP A 50 21.97 3.07 1.28
CA ASP A 50 23.34 2.53 1.29
C ASP A 50 23.37 1.22 0.49
N LYS A 51 23.97 1.29 -0.70
CA LYS A 51 24.06 0.15 -1.62
C LYS A 51 24.87 -1.02 -1.05
N LYS A 52 25.93 -0.75 -0.26
CA LYS A 52 26.80 -1.81 0.26
C LYS A 52 26.10 -2.58 1.37
N LEU A 53 25.48 -1.86 2.31
CA LEU A 53 24.68 -2.46 3.37
C LEU A 53 23.51 -3.27 2.79
N THR A 54 22.84 -2.72 1.78
CA THR A 54 21.73 -3.40 1.11
C THR A 54 22.20 -4.66 0.40
N THR A 55 23.37 -4.65 -0.26
CA THR A 55 23.90 -5.84 -0.94
C THR A 55 24.18 -6.98 0.04
N ALA A 56 24.84 -6.68 1.17
CA ALA A 56 25.10 -7.68 2.21
C ALA A 56 23.81 -8.25 2.80
N TRP A 57 22.81 -7.39 3.05
CA TRP A 57 21.50 -7.82 3.50
C TRP A 57 20.82 -8.77 2.48
N LEU A 58 20.88 -8.47 1.18
CA LEU A 58 20.32 -9.34 0.14
C LEU A 58 20.96 -10.73 0.16
N ASP A 59 22.30 -10.78 0.27
CA ASP A 59 23.07 -12.03 0.25
C ASP A 59 22.79 -12.90 1.50
N GLU A 60 22.50 -12.27 2.64
CA GLU A 60 22.13 -12.94 3.88
C GLU A 60 20.71 -13.53 3.85
N TYR A 61 19.75 -12.79 3.31
CA TYR A 61 18.33 -13.16 3.37
C TYR A 61 17.88 -14.06 2.21
N GLU A 62 18.45 -13.91 1.01
CA GLU A 62 18.07 -14.72 -0.15
C GLU A 62 18.09 -16.23 0.12
N PRO A 63 19.16 -16.85 0.68
CA PRO A 63 19.18 -18.30 0.92
C PRO A 63 18.14 -18.73 1.95
N GLN A 64 17.89 -17.93 2.99
CA GLN A 64 16.90 -18.23 4.02
C GLN A 64 15.48 -18.21 3.45
N LEU A 65 15.16 -17.22 2.62
CA LEU A 65 13.87 -17.13 1.95
C LEU A 65 13.71 -18.27 0.94
N ARG A 66 14.75 -18.59 0.17
CA ARG A 66 14.71 -19.71 -0.79
C ARG A 66 14.41 -21.03 -0.07
N GLU A 67 15.01 -21.26 1.09
CA GLU A 67 14.70 -22.42 1.93
C GLU A 67 13.24 -22.38 2.43
N ALA A 68 12.79 -21.25 2.96
CA ALA A 68 11.43 -21.09 3.45
C ALA A 68 10.36 -21.32 2.37
N LEU A 69 10.67 -21.06 1.10
CA LEU A 69 9.73 -21.21 -0.01
C LEU A 69 9.77 -22.60 -0.66
N LYS A 70 10.68 -23.49 -0.26
CA LYS A 70 10.72 -24.86 -0.79
C LYS A 70 9.38 -25.58 -0.64
N GLY A 71 9.03 -26.34 -1.68
CA GLY A 71 7.77 -27.08 -1.76
C GLY A 71 6.54 -26.21 -2.03
N SER A 72 6.69 -24.89 -2.17
CA SER A 72 5.60 -23.98 -2.55
C SER A 72 5.62 -23.67 -4.05
N LYS A 73 4.57 -22.99 -4.52
CA LYS A 73 4.49 -22.41 -5.87
C LYS A 73 4.89 -20.92 -5.89
N MET A 74 5.49 -20.42 -4.82
CA MET A 74 5.95 -19.03 -4.73
C MET A 74 7.34 -18.91 -5.35
N GLU A 75 7.58 -17.78 -6.01
CA GLU A 75 8.86 -17.45 -6.64
C GLU A 75 9.62 -16.46 -5.76
N LEU A 76 10.95 -16.53 -5.78
CA LEU A 76 11.84 -15.54 -5.17
C LEU A 76 12.71 -14.92 -6.25
N GLU A 77 12.72 -13.59 -6.30
CA GLU A 77 13.50 -12.83 -7.27
C GLU A 77 14.18 -11.64 -6.58
N ARG A 78 15.45 -11.40 -6.93
CA ARG A 78 16.20 -10.23 -6.50
C ARG A 78 15.97 -9.11 -7.50
N ARG A 79 15.38 -7.98 -7.05
CA ARG A 79 15.12 -6.81 -7.90
C ARG A 79 15.89 -5.61 -7.35
N GLN A 80 16.99 -5.23 -8.00
CA GLN A 80 17.84 -4.13 -7.57
C GLN A 80 18.29 -4.29 -6.09
N ASN A 81 17.64 -3.58 -5.19
CA ASN A 81 17.96 -3.45 -3.76
C ASN A 81 16.93 -4.14 -2.84
N VAL A 82 16.06 -4.98 -3.39
CA VAL A 82 15.00 -5.68 -2.65
C VAL A 82 14.93 -7.16 -3.03
N LEU A 83 14.40 -7.98 -2.12
CA LEU A 83 13.98 -9.35 -2.41
C LEU A 83 12.47 -9.36 -2.57
N VAL A 84 11.99 -9.93 -3.67
CA VAL A 84 10.56 -10.04 -3.95
C VAL A 84 10.15 -11.49 -3.91
N VAL A 85 9.22 -11.82 -3.02
CA VAL A 85 8.52 -13.10 -3.02
C VAL A 85 7.21 -12.93 -3.77
N THR A 86 7.06 -13.62 -4.88
CA THR A 86 5.85 -13.57 -5.71
C THR A 86 4.99 -14.79 -5.44
N ALA A 87 3.76 -14.56 -4.97
CA ALA A 87 2.75 -15.58 -4.73
C ALA A 87 1.66 -15.51 -5.81
N PRO A 88 1.61 -16.47 -6.75
CA PRO A 88 0.54 -16.53 -7.74
C PRO A 88 -0.83 -16.70 -7.07
N VAL A 89 -1.84 -15.97 -7.54
CA VAL A 89 -3.18 -16.02 -6.95
C VAL A 89 -3.78 -17.42 -7.06
N ASP A 90 -3.70 -18.04 -8.24
CA ASP A 90 -4.31 -19.34 -8.53
C ASP A 90 -3.74 -20.47 -7.65
N ALA A 91 -2.53 -20.31 -7.09
CA ALA A 91 -1.91 -21.26 -6.17
C ALA A 91 -2.09 -20.89 -4.69
N SER A 92 -2.47 -19.64 -4.38
CA SER A 92 -2.45 -19.11 -3.01
C SER A 92 -3.83 -18.79 -2.45
N PHE A 93 -4.82 -18.54 -3.32
CA PHE A 93 -6.17 -18.10 -2.95
C PHE A 93 -7.24 -19.05 -3.47
N ASN A 94 -8.37 -19.07 -2.78
CA ASN A 94 -9.53 -19.84 -3.20
C ASN A 94 -10.23 -19.17 -4.41
N ALA A 95 -10.60 -19.96 -5.42
CA ALA A 95 -11.23 -19.45 -6.64
C ALA A 95 -12.64 -18.87 -6.41
N ASP A 96 -13.43 -19.50 -5.52
CA ASP A 96 -14.79 -19.07 -5.17
C ASP A 96 -14.78 -17.93 -4.14
N ARG A 97 -13.69 -17.82 -3.36
CA ARG A 97 -13.48 -16.79 -2.34
C ARG A 97 -12.13 -16.11 -2.59
N PRO A 98 -12.07 -15.15 -3.53
CA PRO A 98 -10.80 -14.66 -4.09
C PRO A 98 -9.93 -13.86 -3.12
N SER A 99 -10.45 -13.48 -1.95
CA SER A 99 -9.69 -12.84 -0.85
C SER A 99 -9.25 -13.82 0.25
N MET A 100 -9.63 -15.10 0.16
CA MET A 100 -9.35 -16.12 1.16
C MET A 100 -8.13 -16.96 0.74
N LEU A 101 -7.13 -17.05 1.62
CA LEU A 101 -5.95 -17.88 1.41
C LEU A 101 -6.29 -19.37 1.51
N LEU A 102 -5.61 -20.17 0.69
CA LEU A 102 -5.64 -21.63 0.80
C LEU A 102 -4.80 -22.10 1.99
N PRO A 103 -5.18 -23.19 2.67
CA PRO A 103 -4.37 -23.77 3.76
C PRO A 103 -2.92 -24.09 3.33
N ALA A 104 -2.74 -24.55 2.09
CA ALA A 104 -1.41 -24.86 1.53
C ALA A 104 -0.50 -23.62 1.40
N ALA A 105 -1.06 -22.42 1.29
CA ALA A 105 -0.31 -21.17 1.19
C ALA A 105 0.15 -20.63 2.56
N LEU A 106 -0.49 -21.06 3.65
CA LEU A 106 -0.19 -20.56 5.00
C LEU A 106 1.24 -20.93 5.44
N GLY A 107 1.65 -22.18 5.20
CA GLY A 107 2.95 -22.68 5.64
C GLY A 107 4.15 -21.85 5.11
N PRO A 108 4.26 -21.63 3.79
CA PRO A 108 5.30 -20.78 3.22
C PRO A 108 5.30 -19.35 3.77
N PHE A 109 4.14 -18.67 3.85
CA PHE A 109 4.06 -17.32 4.42
C PHE A 109 4.48 -17.28 5.90
N SER A 110 4.06 -18.25 6.70
CA SER A 110 4.45 -18.33 8.12
C SER A 110 5.95 -18.56 8.30
N ARG A 111 6.60 -19.34 7.42
CA ARG A 111 8.07 -19.53 7.47
C ARG A 111 8.81 -18.24 7.11
N VAL A 112 8.37 -17.51 6.09
CA VAL A 112 8.91 -16.18 5.76
C VAL A 112 8.72 -15.23 6.95
N ALA A 113 7.51 -15.15 7.50
CA ALA A 113 7.22 -14.29 8.64
C ALA A 113 8.12 -14.59 9.86
N LYS A 114 8.39 -15.87 10.14
CA LYS A 114 9.29 -16.30 11.23
C LYS A 114 10.75 -15.91 11.02
N ILE A 115 11.23 -15.87 9.77
CA ILE A 115 12.57 -15.34 9.46
C ILE A 115 12.61 -13.84 9.83
N LEU A 116 11.59 -13.10 9.43
CA LEU A 116 11.49 -11.64 9.62
C LEU A 116 11.15 -11.21 11.05
N GLU A 117 10.56 -12.09 11.85
CA GLU A 117 10.31 -11.86 13.26
C GLU A 117 11.62 -11.63 14.03
N LYS A 118 12.67 -12.39 13.68
CA LYS A 118 13.97 -12.35 14.35
C LYS A 118 14.76 -11.07 14.09
N ASP A 119 14.50 -10.39 12.98
CA ASP A 119 15.18 -9.17 12.60
C ASP A 119 14.23 -7.96 12.65
N ARG A 120 14.55 -7.06 13.56
CA ARG A 120 13.79 -5.82 13.75
C ARG A 120 14.12 -4.75 12.72
N LEU A 121 15.17 -4.92 11.93
CA LEU A 121 15.63 -3.98 10.92
C LEU A 121 15.13 -4.33 9.51
N THR A 122 14.31 -5.37 9.36
CA THR A 122 13.70 -5.71 8.07
C THR A 122 12.24 -5.26 8.00
N GLY A 123 11.91 -4.60 6.89
CA GLY A 123 10.56 -4.20 6.50
C GLY A 123 9.99 -5.03 5.36
N VAL A 124 8.67 -5.06 5.27
CA VAL A 124 7.91 -5.76 4.22
C VAL A 124 6.84 -4.82 3.67
N LEU A 125 6.82 -4.69 2.35
CA LEU A 125 5.72 -4.10 1.61
C LEU A 125 4.97 -5.20 0.86
N ILE A 126 3.68 -5.37 1.16
CA ILE A 126 2.83 -6.37 0.51
C ILE A 126 2.00 -5.69 -0.58
N LEU A 127 2.19 -6.10 -1.83
CA LEU A 127 1.49 -5.56 -2.99
C LEU A 127 0.53 -6.59 -3.55
N GLY A 128 -0.76 -6.23 -3.61
CA GLY A 128 -1.74 -7.00 -4.34
C GLY A 128 -1.85 -6.53 -5.78
N HIS A 129 -1.79 -7.46 -6.73
CA HIS A 129 -2.00 -7.19 -8.15
C HIS A 129 -3.23 -7.93 -8.68
N ALA A 130 -3.85 -7.36 -9.71
CA ALA A 130 -4.91 -7.96 -10.50
C ALA A 130 -4.55 -7.92 -11.98
N ASP A 131 -5.24 -8.72 -12.79
CA ASP A 131 -5.24 -8.52 -14.24
C ASP A 131 -6.20 -7.38 -14.63
N SER A 132 -6.22 -7.00 -15.90
CA SER A 132 -7.07 -5.90 -16.38
C SER A 132 -8.52 -6.30 -16.66
N SER A 133 -8.96 -7.50 -16.24
CA SER A 133 -10.36 -7.93 -16.44
C SER A 133 -11.24 -7.30 -15.38
N GLY A 134 -12.40 -6.77 -15.78
CA GLY A 134 -13.37 -6.17 -14.86
C GLY A 134 -13.10 -4.69 -14.54
N GLN A 135 -13.75 -4.18 -13.51
CA GLN A 135 -13.69 -2.75 -13.15
C GLN A 135 -12.42 -2.43 -12.36
N VAL A 136 -11.80 -1.29 -12.67
CA VAL A 136 -10.56 -0.82 -12.03
C VAL A 136 -10.68 -0.77 -10.51
N GLU A 137 -11.76 -0.18 -9.98
CA GLU A 137 -11.95 -0.05 -8.52
C GLU A 137 -12.20 -1.40 -7.84
N ALA A 138 -12.92 -2.31 -8.50
CA ALA A 138 -13.10 -3.67 -8.00
C ALA A 138 -11.76 -4.42 -7.93
N ASN A 139 -10.91 -4.26 -8.94
CA ASN A 139 -9.57 -4.85 -8.98
C ASN A 139 -8.65 -4.26 -7.92
N ARG A 140 -8.68 -2.95 -7.70
CA ARG A 140 -7.95 -2.29 -6.61
C ARG A 140 -8.36 -2.85 -5.26
N LYS A 141 -9.67 -2.85 -4.96
CA LYS A 141 -10.21 -3.38 -3.71
C LYS A 141 -9.84 -4.86 -3.50
N LEU A 142 -10.07 -5.71 -4.50
CA LEU A 142 -9.76 -7.14 -4.38
C LEU A 142 -8.27 -7.38 -4.13
N SER A 143 -7.42 -6.67 -4.87
CA SER A 143 -5.98 -6.77 -4.70
C SER A 143 -5.52 -6.32 -3.31
N GLU A 144 -6.12 -5.26 -2.76
CA GLU A 144 -5.86 -4.80 -1.40
C GLU A 144 -6.33 -5.82 -0.34
N ASP A 145 -7.51 -6.41 -0.54
CA ASP A 145 -8.06 -7.41 0.38
C ASP A 145 -7.18 -8.69 0.41
N ARG A 146 -6.60 -9.09 -0.74
CA ARG A 146 -5.59 -10.15 -0.79
C ARG A 146 -4.31 -9.78 -0.05
N ALA A 147 -3.83 -8.55 -0.22
CA ALA A 147 -2.65 -8.06 0.50
C ALA A 147 -2.90 -8.04 2.02
N LYS A 148 -4.11 -7.65 2.46
CA LYS A 148 -4.53 -7.71 3.88
C LYS A 148 -4.56 -9.13 4.44
N ALA A 149 -5.04 -10.10 3.65
CA ALA A 149 -5.06 -11.50 4.07
C ALA A 149 -3.63 -12.02 4.35
N VAL A 150 -2.68 -11.73 3.46
CA VAL A 150 -1.27 -12.08 3.66
C VAL A 150 -0.68 -11.30 4.84
N ALA A 151 -0.90 -9.98 4.91
CA ALA A 151 -0.40 -9.14 5.99
C ALA A 151 -0.82 -9.62 7.38
N SER A 152 -2.02 -10.20 7.49
CA SER A 152 -2.51 -10.75 8.76
C SER A 152 -1.62 -11.86 9.32
N ILE A 153 -1.01 -12.69 8.46
CA ILE A 153 -0.05 -13.71 8.89
C ILE A 153 1.18 -13.05 9.53
N PHE A 154 1.74 -12.04 8.87
CA PHE A 154 2.92 -11.32 9.36
C PHE A 154 2.64 -10.57 10.67
N ARG A 155 1.45 -9.97 10.81
CA ARG A 155 1.04 -9.32 12.07
C ARG A 155 0.92 -10.33 13.21
N LEU A 156 0.36 -11.51 12.95
CA LEU A 156 0.25 -12.59 13.93
C LEU A 156 1.63 -13.15 14.33
N SER A 157 2.62 -13.08 13.44
CA SER A 157 4.03 -13.39 13.73
C SER A 157 4.80 -12.23 14.39
N GLY A 158 4.14 -11.15 14.80
CA GLY A 158 4.77 -10.07 15.57
C GLY A 158 5.39 -8.93 14.75
N LEU A 159 5.16 -8.85 13.43
CA LEU A 159 5.58 -7.68 12.66
C LEU A 159 4.67 -6.47 12.96
N ASN A 160 5.28 -5.42 13.48
CA ASN A 160 4.61 -4.18 13.84
C ASN A 160 4.32 -3.28 12.62
N ARG A 161 3.44 -2.29 12.80
CA ARG A 161 2.97 -1.38 11.73
C ARG A 161 4.10 -0.57 11.06
N ASP A 162 5.18 -0.31 11.77
CA ASP A 162 6.36 0.41 11.26
C ASP A 162 7.24 -0.44 10.33
N ARG A 163 7.02 -1.76 10.28
CA ARG A 163 7.76 -2.70 9.41
C ARG A 163 6.88 -3.41 8.39
N LEU A 164 5.58 -3.23 8.45
CA LEU A 164 4.64 -3.92 7.59
C LEU A 164 3.68 -2.92 6.93
N MET A 165 3.89 -2.72 5.64
CA MET A 165 3.04 -1.89 4.78
C MET A 165 2.31 -2.79 3.77
N LEU A 166 1.14 -2.35 3.31
CA LEU A 166 0.41 -3.05 2.25
C LEU A 166 -0.24 -2.07 1.29
N LYS A 167 -0.45 -2.50 0.05
CA LYS A 167 -1.18 -1.74 -0.96
C LYS A 167 -1.82 -2.66 -2.01
N GLY A 168 -3.07 -2.38 -2.37
CA GLY A 168 -3.67 -2.93 -3.59
C GLY A 168 -3.36 -2.02 -4.77
N VAL A 169 -2.63 -2.52 -5.77
CA VAL A 169 -2.31 -1.76 -7.00
C VAL A 169 -3.24 -2.11 -8.16
N GLY A 170 -4.15 -3.08 -7.99
CA GLY A 170 -5.05 -3.51 -9.06
C GLY A 170 -4.28 -3.91 -10.32
N SER A 171 -4.74 -3.45 -11.47
CA SER A 171 -4.14 -3.69 -12.79
C SER A 171 -3.07 -2.68 -13.19
N ASP A 172 -2.71 -1.72 -12.32
CA ASP A 172 -1.89 -0.56 -12.67
C ASP A 172 -0.41 -0.92 -12.91
N MET A 173 0.02 -2.11 -12.47
CA MET A 173 1.40 -2.60 -12.60
C MET A 173 1.45 -4.04 -13.14
N PRO A 174 1.19 -4.23 -14.45
CA PRO A 174 1.24 -5.55 -15.08
C PRO A 174 2.68 -6.08 -15.18
N ARG A 175 2.86 -7.38 -14.93
CA ARG A 175 4.11 -8.13 -15.15
C ARG A 175 4.20 -8.66 -16.58
N ALA A 176 3.05 -8.91 -17.21
CA ALA A 176 2.91 -9.40 -18.58
C ALA A 176 1.74 -8.71 -19.29
N ALA A 177 1.65 -8.86 -20.62
CA ALA A 177 0.51 -8.37 -21.38
C ALA A 177 -0.81 -9.05 -20.91
N ASN A 178 -1.92 -8.31 -20.95
CA ASN A 178 -3.24 -8.81 -20.51
C ASN A 178 -4.07 -9.44 -21.65
N ASP A 179 -3.53 -9.47 -22.87
CA ASP A 179 -4.17 -10.02 -24.07
C ASP A 179 -4.39 -11.54 -23.96
N SER A 180 -3.43 -12.26 -23.40
CA SER A 180 -3.45 -13.72 -23.23
C SER A 180 -3.92 -14.16 -21.83
N SER A 181 -4.53 -15.33 -21.75
CA SER A 181 -4.92 -15.93 -20.46
C SER A 181 -3.71 -16.19 -19.57
N ASP A 182 -2.58 -16.60 -20.14
CA ASP A 182 -1.34 -16.84 -19.41
C ASP A 182 -0.69 -15.55 -18.92
N GLY A 183 -0.69 -14.48 -19.73
CA GLY A 183 -0.25 -13.16 -19.27
C GLY A 183 -1.11 -12.62 -18.12
N ARG A 184 -2.43 -12.81 -18.17
CA ARG A 184 -3.34 -12.47 -17.05
C ARG A 184 -3.04 -13.29 -15.79
N LYS A 185 -2.74 -14.60 -15.91
CA LYS A 185 -2.33 -15.43 -14.76
C LYS A 185 -1.07 -14.86 -14.09
N LEU A 186 -0.08 -14.42 -14.86
CA LEU A 186 1.13 -13.79 -14.34
C LEU A 186 0.85 -12.45 -13.65
N ASN A 187 -0.18 -11.72 -14.08
CA ASN A 187 -0.58 -10.45 -13.46
C ASN A 187 -1.32 -10.64 -12.14
N ARG A 188 -2.09 -11.71 -11.99
CA ARG A 188 -2.78 -12.05 -10.72
C ARG A 188 -1.81 -12.64 -9.70
N ARG A 189 -1.22 -11.78 -8.88
CA ARG A 189 -0.24 -12.16 -7.86
C ARG A 189 -0.30 -11.27 -6.63
N VAL A 190 0.28 -11.75 -5.54
CA VAL A 190 0.67 -10.94 -4.39
C VAL A 190 2.19 -10.95 -4.31
N GLU A 191 2.81 -9.78 -4.25
CA GLU A 191 4.25 -9.62 -4.06
C GLU A 191 4.53 -9.21 -2.62
N LEU A 192 5.51 -9.84 -1.99
CA LEU A 192 6.09 -9.38 -0.74
C LEU A 192 7.46 -8.81 -1.09
N VAL A 193 7.60 -7.51 -0.97
CA VAL A 193 8.85 -6.81 -1.22
C VAL A 193 9.54 -6.59 0.11
N LEU A 194 10.62 -7.35 0.34
CA LEU A 194 11.40 -7.33 1.56
C LEU A 194 12.61 -6.41 1.36
N THR A 195 12.87 -5.59 2.37
CA THR A 195 13.90 -4.56 2.30
C THR A 195 14.32 -4.11 3.71
N PRO A 196 15.51 -3.53 3.92
CA PRO A 196 15.84 -2.88 5.18
C PRO A 196 14.78 -1.83 5.57
N GLN A 197 14.37 -1.79 6.84
CA GLN A 197 13.27 -0.97 7.36
C GLN A 197 13.41 0.50 6.99
N GLU A 198 14.63 1.04 7.03
CA GLU A 198 14.94 2.44 6.68
C GLU A 198 14.54 2.80 5.24
N THR A 199 14.50 1.83 4.32
CA THR A 199 14.17 2.05 2.91
C THR A 199 12.69 1.77 2.60
N LEU A 200 11.90 1.26 3.55
CA LEU A 200 10.52 0.84 3.35
C LEU A 200 9.60 2.00 2.91
N VAL A 201 9.75 3.18 3.52
CA VAL A 201 8.96 4.36 3.16
C VAL A 201 9.31 4.87 1.77
N ALA A 202 10.60 4.85 1.43
CA ALA A 202 11.09 5.20 0.10
C ALA A 202 10.51 4.27 -0.97
N LEU A 203 10.47 2.96 -0.67
CA LEU A 203 9.89 1.95 -1.53
C LEU A 203 8.40 2.19 -1.74
N LEU A 204 7.63 2.39 -0.67
CA LEU A 204 6.19 2.67 -0.77
C LEU A 204 5.88 3.89 -1.65
N ALA A 205 6.70 4.95 -1.55
CA ALA A 205 6.54 6.15 -2.36
C ALA A 205 6.65 5.86 -3.87
N GLN A 206 7.48 4.90 -4.29
CA GLN A 206 7.60 4.48 -5.69
C GLN A 206 6.30 3.84 -6.20
N TYR A 207 5.63 3.05 -5.35
CA TYR A 207 4.36 2.40 -5.71
C TYR A 207 3.14 3.33 -5.60
N ASN A 208 3.31 4.54 -5.06
CA ASN A 208 2.28 5.58 -5.01
C ASN A 208 2.33 6.53 -6.21
N GLN A 209 3.38 6.50 -7.02
CA GLN A 209 3.41 7.27 -8.25
C GLN A 209 2.48 6.62 -9.29
N PRO A 210 1.63 7.39 -9.99
CA PRO A 210 0.99 6.88 -11.18
C PRO A 210 2.09 6.38 -12.11
N VAL A 211 1.97 5.15 -12.62
CA VAL A 211 2.92 4.61 -13.58
C VAL A 211 2.87 5.53 -14.79
N VAL A 212 3.83 6.44 -14.91
CA VAL A 212 4.22 6.95 -16.22
C VAL A 212 4.63 5.69 -16.96
N ALA A 213 3.78 5.24 -17.88
CA ALA A 213 4.04 4.09 -18.71
C ALA A 213 5.49 4.23 -19.18
N LYS A 214 6.38 3.37 -18.67
CA LYS A 214 7.75 3.28 -19.17
C LYS A 214 7.58 2.93 -20.63
N THR A 215 7.65 3.97 -21.44
CA THR A 215 7.36 3.91 -22.85
C THR A 215 8.38 2.94 -23.43
N SER A 216 7.86 2.01 -24.21
CA SER A 216 8.57 1.09 -25.08
C SER A 216 9.64 1.84 -25.90
N ILE A 217 10.85 2.01 -25.35
CA ILE A 217 12.02 2.54 -26.05
C ILE A 217 13.30 1.90 -25.51
N GLU A 218 13.39 0.59 -25.56
CA GLU A 218 14.69 -0.07 -25.55
C GLU A 218 14.66 -1.32 -26.43
N GLN A 219 14.15 -1.23 -27.66
CA GLN A 219 14.47 -2.14 -28.78
C GLN A 219 14.05 -1.52 -30.13
N ILE A 220 14.70 -0.45 -30.58
CA ILE A 220 14.90 -0.20 -32.03
C ILE A 220 16.29 0.38 -32.20
N LYS A 221 17.30 -0.50 -32.33
CA LYS A 221 18.53 -0.14 -33.03
C LYS A 221 18.32 -0.59 -34.48
N PRO A 222 18.10 0.30 -35.46
CA PRO A 222 18.11 -0.13 -36.84
C PRO A 222 19.53 -0.56 -37.18
N ALA A 223 19.67 -1.83 -37.57
CA ALA A 223 20.89 -2.32 -38.19
C ALA A 223 21.18 -1.44 -39.42
N LYS A 224 22.39 -0.89 -39.44
CA LYS A 224 22.91 -0.07 -40.51
C LYS A 224 22.88 -0.87 -41.81
N VAL A 225 22.22 -0.32 -42.83
CA VAL A 225 22.32 -0.76 -44.22
C VAL A 225 23.69 -0.27 -44.71
N ASP A 226 24.58 -1.19 -45.05
CA ASP A 226 25.74 -0.97 -45.90
C ASP A 226 25.70 -2.04 -47.00
#